data_AF-A0A256ZM54-F1
#
_entry.id   AF-A0A256ZM54-F1
#
_cell.length_a   1.000
_cell.length_b   1.000
_cell.length_c   1.000
_cell.angle_alpha   90.00
_cell.angle_beta   90.00
_cell.angle_gamma   90.00
#
_symmetry.space_group_name_H-M   'P 1'
#
loop_
_entity.id
_entity.type
_entity.pdbx_description
1 polymer ?
#
loop_
_entity_poly.entity_id
_entity_poly.type
_entity_poly.pdbx_seq_one_letter_code
_entity_poly.pdbx_strand_id
1 'polypeptide(L)'
;MTTKTFRTRKARKGIVGIEAAIVLIAFVIVAAALAFVTLNMGFFTTQKSKEAMGSSLKEASSALEVDGSVLGQTSSNQLTKVAIPLKLSSGKNPIDLSKTIVTIRTPTKAVTLTNIVINTTTTESDPFTALGTNAAAFIGYVNDGDKLLETNEKWFLVIDLSNSNVLGAGLDPYTSFTVEIKPPTGAPLTVERMVPPNLSETVIVLEG
;
A
#
# COMPACT_ATOMS: atom_id res chain seq x y z
N MET A 1 49.82 -51.27 -82.76
CA MET A 1 49.30 -51.96 -81.56
C MET A 1 49.47 -51.03 -80.37
N THR A 2 48.41 -50.31 -79.99
CA THR A 2 48.26 -49.69 -78.66
C THR A 2 46.79 -49.37 -78.47
N THR A 3 46.22 -50.03 -77.47
CA THR A 3 44.80 -50.16 -77.15
C THR A 3 44.23 -48.87 -76.57
N LYS A 4 43.07 -48.43 -77.09
CA LYS A 4 42.25 -47.36 -76.49
C LYS A 4 41.57 -47.91 -75.23
N THR A 5 41.98 -47.45 -74.06
CA THR A 5 41.30 -47.76 -72.80
C THR A 5 40.19 -46.72 -72.54
N PHE A 6 38.93 -47.06 -72.83
CA PHE A 6 37.77 -46.25 -72.46
C PHE A 6 37.49 -46.39 -70.95
N ARG A 7 37.79 -45.34 -70.17
CA ARG A 7 37.36 -45.23 -68.76
C ARG A 7 35.91 -44.74 -68.71
N THR A 8 34.98 -45.62 -68.36
CA THR A 8 33.59 -45.26 -68.01
C THR A 8 33.57 -44.61 -66.61
N ARG A 9 33.35 -43.29 -66.55
CA ARG A 9 33.12 -42.60 -65.27
C ARG A 9 31.71 -42.94 -64.79
N LYS A 10 31.57 -43.73 -63.72
CA LYS A 10 30.29 -43.89 -63.00
C LYS A 10 29.88 -42.52 -62.44
N ALA A 11 28.90 -41.87 -63.06
CA ALA A 11 28.27 -40.67 -62.53
C ALA A 11 27.37 -41.04 -61.35
N ARG A 12 27.89 -40.94 -60.12
CA ARG A 12 27.06 -40.92 -58.91
C ARG A 12 26.50 -39.51 -58.73
N LYS A 13 25.46 -39.16 -59.49
CA LYS A 13 24.59 -38.02 -59.18
C LYS A 13 23.30 -38.61 -58.64
N GLY A 14 23.10 -38.51 -57.33
CA GLY A 14 21.94 -39.07 -56.66
C GLY A 14 21.64 -38.30 -55.39
N ILE A 15 20.51 -37.60 -55.41
CA ILE A 15 19.62 -37.33 -54.27
C ILE A 15 20.31 -36.72 -53.04
N VAL A 16 20.61 -35.42 -53.10
CA VAL A 16 20.91 -34.58 -51.91
C VAL A 16 19.71 -33.69 -51.54
N GLY A 17 18.68 -33.65 -52.40
CA GLY A 17 17.54 -32.74 -52.24
C GLY A 17 16.56 -33.18 -51.15
N ILE A 18 16.32 -34.50 -51.01
CA ILE A 18 15.41 -35.02 -49.98
C ILE A 18 16.03 -34.89 -48.58
N GLU A 19 17.35 -35.08 -48.46
CA GLU A 19 18.07 -34.93 -47.19
C GLU A 19 18.06 -33.45 -46.77
N ALA A 20 18.32 -32.53 -47.70
CA ALA A 20 18.19 -31.10 -47.46
C ALA A 20 16.76 -30.68 -47.10
N ALA A 21 15.73 -31.29 -47.72
CA ALA A 21 14.33 -30.99 -47.41
C ALA A 21 13.91 -31.46 -46.00
N ILE A 22 14.39 -32.63 -45.56
CA ILE A 22 14.12 -33.12 -44.19
C ILE A 22 14.78 -32.19 -43.16
N VAL A 23 16.02 -31.76 -43.41
CA VAL A 23 16.72 -30.80 -42.53
C VAL A 23 16.01 -29.45 -42.50
N LEU A 24 15.49 -28.97 -43.64
CA LEU A 24 14.71 -27.74 -43.72
C LEU A 24 13.45 -27.81 -42.85
N ILE A 25 12.68 -28.92 -42.94
CA ILE A 25 11.46 -29.11 -42.14
C ILE A 25 11.81 -29.15 -40.64
N ALA A 26 12.84 -29.90 -40.27
CA ALA A 26 13.28 -29.98 -38.88
C ALA A 26 13.69 -28.60 -38.33
N PHE A 27 14.43 -27.82 -39.11
CA PHE A 27 14.83 -26.47 -38.72
C PHE A 27 13.64 -25.54 -38.55
N VAL A 28 12.66 -25.59 -39.46
CA VAL A 28 11.43 -24.78 -39.37
C VAL A 28 10.61 -25.16 -38.13
N ILE A 29 10.50 -26.45 -37.79
CA ILE A 29 9.78 -26.90 -36.59
C ILE A 29 10.48 -26.40 -35.32
N VAL A 30 11.81 -26.52 -35.25
CA VAL A 30 12.57 -26.01 -34.10
C VAL A 30 12.44 -24.48 -33.99
N ALA A 31 12.52 -23.76 -35.11
CA ALA A 31 12.32 -22.32 -35.13
C ALA A 31 10.90 -21.92 -34.67
N ALA A 32 9.86 -22.64 -35.13
CA ALA A 32 8.47 -22.39 -34.73
C ALA A 32 8.24 -22.68 -33.23
N ALA A 33 8.78 -23.78 -32.71
CA ALA A 33 8.69 -24.11 -31.29
C ALA A 33 9.41 -23.07 -30.43
N LEU A 34 10.60 -22.63 -30.84
CA LEU A 34 11.34 -21.57 -30.16
C LEU A 34 10.58 -20.24 -30.21
N ALA A 35 10.00 -19.87 -31.36
CA ALA A 35 9.17 -18.67 -31.50
C ALA A 35 7.94 -18.70 -30.58
N PHE A 36 7.26 -19.84 -30.50
CA PHE A 36 6.11 -20.00 -29.61
C PHE A 36 6.47 -19.82 -28.13
N VAL A 37 7.55 -20.47 -27.68
CA VAL A 37 8.01 -20.35 -26.29
C VAL A 37 8.46 -18.93 -25.98
N THR A 38 9.24 -18.31 -26.86
CA THR A 38 9.73 -16.93 -26.67
C THR A 38 8.58 -15.91 -26.64
N LEU A 39 7.55 -16.07 -27.47
CA LEU A 39 6.37 -15.21 -27.43
C LEU A 39 5.56 -15.37 -26.13
N ASN A 40 5.34 -16.61 -25.67
CA ASN A 40 4.59 -16.85 -24.44
C ASN A 40 5.34 -16.33 -23.20
N MET A 41 6.65 -16.54 -23.14
CA MET A 41 7.49 -15.95 -22.10
C MET A 41 7.57 -14.42 -22.21
N GLY A 42 7.57 -13.89 -23.44
CA GLY A 42 7.51 -12.45 -23.72
C GLY A 42 6.21 -11.82 -23.25
N PHE A 43 5.06 -12.45 -23.49
CA PHE A 43 3.76 -12.00 -22.98
C PHE A 43 3.66 -12.07 -21.46
N PHE A 44 4.17 -13.14 -20.84
CA PHE A 44 4.23 -13.21 -19.38
C PHE A 44 5.09 -12.09 -18.78
N THR A 45 6.28 -11.87 -19.35
CA THR A 45 7.21 -10.82 -18.89
C THR A 45 6.57 -9.43 -19.04
N THR A 46 5.96 -9.13 -20.18
CA THR A 46 5.30 -7.83 -20.41
C THR A 46 4.08 -7.61 -19.50
N GLN A 47 3.28 -8.65 -19.23
CA GLN A 47 2.19 -8.57 -18.26
C GLN A 47 2.73 -8.31 -16.85
N LYS A 48 3.81 -9.01 -16.44
CA LYS A 48 4.41 -8.80 -15.12
C LYS A 48 5.03 -7.41 -15.00
N SER A 49 5.67 -6.90 -16.05
CA SER A 49 6.15 -5.52 -16.10
C SER A 49 5.01 -4.52 -15.96
N LYS A 50 3.88 -4.72 -16.64
CA LYS A 50 2.70 -3.85 -16.53
C LYS A 50 2.11 -3.85 -15.11
N GLU A 51 2.03 -5.02 -14.48
CA GLU A 51 1.57 -5.14 -13.09
C GLU A 51 2.52 -4.41 -12.13
N ALA A 52 3.84 -4.64 -12.24
CA ALA A 52 4.84 -3.99 -11.41
C ALA A 52 4.83 -2.46 -11.60
N MET A 53 4.74 -1.97 -12.84
CA MET A 53 4.60 -0.53 -13.10
C MET A 53 3.33 0.05 -12.48
N GLY A 54 2.22 -0.68 -12.55
CA GLY A 54 0.96 -0.28 -11.94
C GLY A 54 1.05 -0.21 -10.42
N SER A 55 1.59 -1.24 -9.76
CA SER A 55 1.74 -1.24 -8.30
C SER A 55 2.76 -0.21 -7.82
N SER A 56 3.86 0.00 -8.54
CA SER A 56 4.82 1.06 -8.22
C SER A 56 4.22 2.46 -8.33
N LEU A 57 3.41 2.71 -9.36
CA LEU A 57 2.70 3.98 -9.47
C LEU A 57 1.69 4.14 -8.33
N LYS A 58 0.93 3.08 -8.02
CA LYS A 58 -0.01 3.09 -6.89
C LYS A 58 0.70 3.45 -5.59
N GLU A 59 1.81 2.77 -5.29
CA GLU A 59 2.59 3.00 -4.07
C GLU A 59 3.17 4.41 -3.98
N ALA A 60 3.67 4.97 -5.09
CA ALA A 60 4.21 6.32 -5.12
C ALA A 60 3.13 7.41 -5.02
N SER A 61 1.92 7.11 -5.49
CA SER A 61 0.80 8.06 -5.56
C SER A 61 -0.10 8.04 -4.31
N SER A 62 -0.09 6.94 -3.57
CA SER A 62 -0.84 6.79 -2.33
C SER A 62 -0.02 7.36 -1.18
N ALA A 63 -0.52 8.40 -0.54
CA ALA A 63 -0.02 8.85 0.75
C ALA A 63 -1.20 9.36 1.58
N LEU A 64 -1.09 9.25 2.90
CA LEU A 64 -2.04 9.87 3.83
C LEU A 64 -1.54 11.26 4.20
N GLU A 65 -2.46 12.21 4.31
CA GLU A 65 -2.20 13.56 4.77
C GLU A 65 -3.13 13.92 5.93
N VAL A 66 -2.64 14.79 6.81
CA VAL A 66 -3.48 15.37 7.87
C VAL A 66 -4.34 16.48 7.27
N ASP A 67 -5.65 16.45 7.51
CA ASP A 67 -6.58 17.47 7.01
C ASP A 67 -7.03 18.44 8.11
N GLY A 68 -6.20 19.44 8.39
CA GLY A 68 -6.46 20.46 9.41
C GLY A 68 -5.71 20.21 10.71
N SER A 69 -6.21 20.77 11.82
CA SER A 69 -5.55 20.67 13.12
C SER A 69 -5.90 19.37 13.84
N VAL A 70 -4.94 18.82 14.58
CA VAL A 70 -5.14 17.66 15.45
C VAL A 70 -5.88 18.11 16.70
N LEU A 71 -6.92 17.38 17.10
CA LEU A 71 -7.73 17.72 18.27
C LEU A 71 -7.35 16.79 19.44
N GLY A 72 -7.38 17.33 20.65
CA GLY A 72 -7.15 16.59 21.88
C GLY A 72 -8.29 16.79 22.86
N GLN A 73 -8.78 15.72 23.49
CA GLN A 73 -9.71 15.82 24.61
C GLN A 73 -8.94 15.69 25.91
N THR A 74 -9.19 16.59 26.85
CA THR A 74 -8.57 16.58 28.17
C THR A 74 -9.57 16.10 29.23
N SER A 75 -9.05 15.40 30.23
CA SER A 75 -9.78 15.06 31.45
C SER A 75 -8.80 15.07 32.61
N SER A 76 -9.18 15.66 33.75
CA SER A 76 -8.36 15.71 34.96
C SER A 76 -6.92 16.25 34.73
N ASN A 77 -6.77 17.32 33.95
CA ASN A 77 -5.48 17.93 33.58
C ASN A 77 -4.50 16.99 32.84
N GLN A 78 -5.02 16.00 32.12
CA GLN A 78 -4.23 15.17 31.22
C GLN A 78 -4.92 15.07 29.86
N LEU A 79 -4.12 14.88 28.81
CA LEU A 79 -4.64 14.57 27.48
C LEU A 79 -5.03 13.09 27.43
N THR A 80 -6.33 12.81 27.29
CA THR A 80 -6.86 11.44 27.35
C THR A 80 -7.19 10.89 25.97
N LYS A 81 -7.72 11.70 25.06
CA LYS A 81 -8.03 11.27 23.69
C LYS A 81 -7.42 12.21 22.66
N VAL A 82 -7.09 11.68 21.49
CA VAL A 82 -6.57 12.45 20.36
C VAL A 82 -7.34 12.07 19.12
N ALA A 83 -7.76 13.07 18.33
CA ALA A 83 -8.40 12.89 17.03
C ALA A 83 -7.56 13.56 15.94
N ILE A 84 -7.10 12.76 14.98
CA ILE A 84 -6.29 13.21 13.85
C ILE A 84 -7.18 13.16 12.61
N PRO A 85 -7.49 14.30 11.97
CA PRO A 85 -8.19 14.30 10.68
C PRO A 85 -7.25 13.77 9.60
N LEU A 86 -7.75 12.85 8.78
CA LEU A 86 -7.04 12.18 7.69
C LEU A 86 -7.76 12.44 6.38
N LYS A 87 -6.95 12.69 5.34
CA LYS A 87 -7.37 12.68 3.94
C LYS A 87 -6.36 11.92 3.10
N LEU A 88 -6.78 11.55 1.89
CA LEU A 88 -5.88 11.03 0.88
C LEU A 88 -5.06 12.18 0.27
N SER A 89 -3.75 11.95 0.09
CA SER A 89 -2.88 12.86 -0.67
C SER A 89 -3.35 12.97 -2.13
N SER A 90 -2.91 14.04 -2.79
CA SER A 90 -3.23 14.34 -4.19
C SER A 90 -2.54 13.36 -5.15
N GLY A 91 -3.02 12.12 -5.24
CA GLY A 91 -2.42 11.06 -6.07
C GLY A 91 -3.32 9.86 -6.43
N LYS A 92 -4.54 9.77 -5.87
CA LYS A 92 -5.65 8.92 -6.35
C LYS A 92 -5.37 7.41 -6.43
N ASN A 93 -5.20 6.75 -5.29
CA ASN A 93 -5.68 5.37 -5.11
C ASN A 93 -6.34 5.24 -3.73
N PRO A 94 -7.50 4.57 -3.63
CA PRO A 94 -8.15 4.30 -2.34
C PRO A 94 -7.23 3.55 -1.39
N ILE A 95 -7.26 3.92 -0.11
CA ILE A 95 -6.51 3.24 0.96
C ILE A 95 -7.47 2.44 1.83
N ASP A 96 -7.18 1.15 2.03
CA ASP A 96 -7.96 0.28 2.90
C ASP A 96 -7.58 0.52 4.38
N LEU A 97 -8.48 1.14 5.14
CA LEU A 97 -8.28 1.46 6.55
C LEU A 97 -8.25 0.21 7.43
N SER A 98 -8.85 -0.91 6.99
CA SER A 98 -8.85 -2.17 7.76
C SER A 98 -7.49 -2.86 7.83
N LYS A 99 -6.57 -2.50 6.94
CA LYS A 99 -5.21 -3.03 6.89
C LYS A 99 -4.17 -1.99 7.29
N THR A 100 -4.63 -0.83 7.74
CA THR A 100 -3.74 0.25 8.17
C THR A 100 -3.28 -0.04 9.60
N ILE A 101 -1.96 0.05 9.83
CA ILE A 101 -1.36 -0.17 11.14
C ILE A 101 -1.06 1.20 11.75
N VAL A 102 -1.47 1.39 13.01
CA VAL A 102 -1.19 2.63 13.75
C VAL A 102 -0.30 2.31 14.94
N THR A 103 0.78 3.06 15.08
CA THR A 103 1.69 2.98 16.22
C THR A 103 1.77 4.33 16.92
N ILE A 104 1.63 4.34 18.24
CA ILE A 104 1.86 5.53 19.05
C ILE A 104 3.17 5.35 19.80
N ARG A 105 3.99 6.41 19.80
CA ARG A 105 5.23 6.49 20.54
C ARG A 105 5.24 7.73 21.41
N THR A 106 5.59 7.54 22.66
CA THR A 106 5.95 8.59 23.62
C THR A 106 7.42 8.41 24.00
N PRO A 107 8.06 9.39 24.68
CA PRO A 107 9.44 9.25 25.15
C PRO A 107 9.70 8.01 25.99
N THR A 108 8.67 7.45 26.63
CA THR A 108 8.77 6.35 27.59
C THR A 108 8.22 5.02 27.07
N LYS A 109 7.30 5.03 26.09
CA LYS A 109 6.57 3.83 25.66
C LYS A 109 6.21 3.90 24.18
N ALA A 110 6.24 2.76 23.50
CA ALA A 110 5.74 2.63 22.13
C ALA A 110 4.75 1.46 22.08
N VAL A 111 3.58 1.68 21.49
CA VAL A 111 2.53 0.67 21.36
C VAL A 111 1.93 0.70 19.96
N THR A 112 1.86 -0.47 19.33
CA THR A 112 1.16 -0.68 18.06
C THR A 112 -0.26 -1.14 18.34
N LEU A 113 -1.22 -0.46 17.75
CA LEU A 113 -2.65 -0.73 17.91
C LEU A 113 -3.05 -1.90 17.00
N THR A 114 -3.59 -2.96 17.60
CA THR A 114 -4.00 -4.18 16.88
C THR A 114 -5.51 -4.26 16.63
N ASN A 115 -6.33 -3.60 17.45
CA ASN A 115 -7.79 -3.63 17.37
C ASN A 115 -8.34 -2.22 17.13
N ILE A 116 -8.22 -1.74 15.89
CA ILE A 116 -8.81 -0.45 15.48
C ILE A 116 -10.20 -0.72 14.91
N VAL A 117 -11.22 -0.12 15.50
CA VAL A 117 -12.60 -0.22 15.02
C VAL A 117 -12.81 0.73 13.86
N ILE A 118 -13.60 0.35 12.87
CA ILE A 118 -13.97 1.25 11.75
C ILE A 118 -15.45 1.56 11.89
N ASN A 119 -15.75 2.82 12.16
CA ASN A 119 -17.12 3.33 12.26
C ASN A 119 -17.43 4.13 10.98
N THR A 120 -18.22 3.52 10.09
CA THR A 120 -18.59 4.09 8.80
C THR A 120 -19.83 4.99 8.87
N THR A 121 -20.56 4.95 9.98
CA THR A 121 -21.81 5.68 10.19
C THR A 121 -21.75 6.43 11.51
N THR A 122 -21.44 7.73 11.47
CA THR A 122 -21.65 8.59 12.63
C THR A 122 -22.94 9.39 12.48
N THR A 123 -23.88 9.15 13.39
CA THR A 123 -24.96 10.10 13.69
C THR A 123 -24.47 11.26 14.56
N GLU A 124 -23.24 11.15 15.09
CA GLU A 124 -22.62 12.07 16.02
C GLU A 124 -21.60 12.97 15.30
N SER A 125 -21.71 14.28 15.50
CA SER A 125 -20.78 15.26 14.91
C SER A 125 -19.43 15.32 15.62
N ASP A 126 -19.31 14.75 16.82
CA ASP A 126 -18.09 14.75 17.64
C ASP A 126 -17.30 13.43 17.48
N PRO A 127 -16.05 13.46 17.01
CA PRO A 127 -15.22 12.26 16.87
C PRO A 127 -14.94 11.56 18.22
N PHE A 128 -14.92 12.28 19.35
CA PHE A 128 -14.58 11.70 20.64
C PHE A 128 -15.71 10.88 21.28
N THR A 129 -16.97 11.23 21.00
CA THR A 129 -18.15 10.48 21.45
C THR A 129 -18.33 9.23 20.59
N ALA A 130 -18.10 9.34 19.28
CA ALA A 130 -18.19 8.24 18.32
C ALA A 130 -17.16 7.11 18.56
N LEU A 131 -16.06 7.38 19.30
CA LEU A 131 -15.13 6.34 19.75
C LEU A 131 -15.78 5.34 20.73
N GLY A 132 -16.69 5.82 21.59
CA GLY A 132 -17.29 5.01 22.65
C GLY A 132 -16.25 4.47 23.64
N THR A 133 -16.28 3.16 23.88
CA THR A 133 -15.36 2.43 24.78
C THR A 133 -14.16 1.82 24.05
N ASN A 134 -14.00 2.08 22.75
CA ASN A 134 -12.94 1.49 21.95
C ASN A 134 -11.60 2.15 22.23
N ALA A 135 -10.51 1.39 22.12
CA ALA A 135 -9.14 1.90 22.30
C ALA A 135 -8.73 2.86 21.17
N ALA A 136 -9.13 2.54 19.93
CA ALA A 136 -8.96 3.42 18.78
C ALA A 136 -10.01 3.11 17.71
N ALA A 137 -10.40 4.14 16.95
CA ALA A 137 -11.30 3.98 15.82
C ALA A 137 -10.97 4.93 14.67
N PHE A 138 -11.18 4.43 13.45
CA PHE A 138 -11.37 5.27 12.27
C PHE A 138 -12.84 5.65 12.18
N ILE A 139 -13.12 6.94 12.09
CA ILE A 139 -14.46 7.51 12.13
C ILE A 139 -14.70 8.27 10.83
N GLY A 140 -15.62 7.79 10.00
CA GLY A 140 -15.98 8.45 8.75
C GLY A 140 -16.75 9.75 9.04
N TYR A 141 -16.27 10.88 8.52
CA TYR A 141 -16.95 12.18 8.63
C TYR A 141 -17.67 12.53 7.32
N VAL A 142 -16.96 12.39 6.20
CA VAL A 142 -17.53 12.38 4.85
C VAL A 142 -17.08 11.07 4.23
N ASN A 143 -17.99 10.10 4.20
CA ASN A 143 -17.76 8.73 3.74
C ASN A 143 -19.00 8.25 2.98
N ASP A 144 -18.82 7.32 2.05
CA ASP A 144 -19.92 6.67 1.32
C ASP A 144 -20.47 5.41 2.03
N GLY A 145 -19.86 5.03 3.16
CA GLY A 145 -20.29 3.92 4.02
C GLY A 145 -19.41 2.68 3.92
N ASP A 146 -18.33 2.74 3.14
CA ASP A 146 -17.34 1.68 3.05
C ASP A 146 -16.12 1.90 3.99
N LYS A 147 -15.09 1.06 3.87
CA LYS A 147 -13.87 1.07 4.71
C LYS A 147 -12.64 1.60 3.97
N LEU A 148 -12.84 2.08 2.74
CA LEU A 148 -11.82 2.68 1.93
C LEU A 148 -11.78 4.17 2.25
N LEU A 149 -10.59 4.75 2.14
CA LEU A 149 -10.41 6.18 2.14
C LEU A 149 -10.19 6.61 0.71
N GLU A 150 -11.19 7.26 0.12
CA GLU A 150 -11.19 7.71 -1.25
C GLU A 150 -10.95 9.22 -1.41
N THR A 151 -10.93 9.69 -2.66
CA THR A 151 -10.78 11.11 -2.96
C THR A 151 -12.05 11.86 -2.57
N ASN A 152 -11.90 12.98 -1.85
CA ASN A 152 -12.98 13.80 -1.27
C ASN A 152 -13.65 13.21 -0.02
N GLU A 153 -13.13 12.10 0.51
CA GLU A 153 -13.54 11.59 1.81
C GLU A 153 -12.68 12.15 2.92
N LYS A 154 -13.28 12.22 4.11
CA LYS A 154 -12.61 12.70 5.33
C LYS A 154 -12.90 11.73 6.46
N TRP A 155 -11.83 11.32 7.12
CA TRP A 155 -11.88 10.37 8.22
C TRP A 155 -11.11 10.93 9.41
N PHE A 156 -11.54 10.59 10.62
CA PHE A 156 -10.79 10.88 11.83
C PHE A 156 -10.20 9.58 12.39
N LEU A 157 -8.92 9.58 12.71
CA LEU A 157 -8.33 8.58 13.57
C LEU A 157 -8.42 9.09 15.01
N VAL A 158 -9.26 8.44 15.81
CA VAL A 158 -9.45 8.78 17.23
C VAL A 158 -8.83 7.70 18.09
N ILE A 159 -8.04 8.10 19.06
CA ILE A 159 -7.31 7.19 19.94
C ILE A 159 -7.52 7.60 21.39
N ASP A 160 -7.87 6.63 22.24
CA ASP A 160 -7.92 6.79 23.69
C ASP A 160 -6.59 6.36 24.31
N LEU A 161 -5.82 7.35 24.75
CA LEU A 161 -4.52 7.16 25.39
C LEU A 161 -4.65 6.52 26.78
N SER A 162 -5.74 6.83 27.49
CA SER A 162 -6.01 6.31 28.83
C SER A 162 -6.32 4.81 28.84
N ASN A 163 -6.67 4.22 27.69
CA ASN A 163 -6.95 2.81 27.56
C ASN A 163 -5.68 1.96 27.77
N SER A 164 -5.78 0.89 28.57
CA SER A 164 -4.67 -0.03 28.88
C SER A 164 -4.02 -0.67 27.65
N ASN A 165 -4.78 -0.85 26.56
CA ASN A 165 -4.28 -1.40 25.30
C ASN A 165 -3.51 -0.37 24.45
N VAL A 166 -3.47 0.89 24.88
CA VAL A 166 -2.76 1.99 24.21
C VAL A 166 -1.60 2.44 25.11
N LEU A 167 -1.78 3.43 25.98
CA LEU A 167 -0.76 3.84 26.94
C LEU A 167 -1.13 3.41 28.37
N GLY A 168 -2.42 3.31 28.69
CA GLY A 168 -2.95 3.00 30.02
C GLY A 168 -2.97 4.20 30.98
N ALA A 169 -2.63 5.38 30.47
CA ALA A 169 -2.63 6.65 31.18
C ALA A 169 -2.76 7.80 30.18
N GLY A 170 -3.34 8.91 30.62
CA GLY A 170 -3.29 10.16 29.86
C GLY A 170 -1.86 10.71 29.78
N LEU A 171 -1.65 11.66 28.88
CA LEU A 171 -0.37 12.38 28.77
C LEU A 171 -0.39 13.66 29.60
N ASP A 172 0.68 13.86 30.36
CA ASP A 172 0.90 15.08 31.13
C ASP A 172 1.30 16.25 30.21
N PRO A 173 1.04 17.50 30.63
CA PRO A 173 1.51 18.70 29.92
C PRO A 173 3.01 18.64 29.59
N TYR A 174 3.42 19.24 28.47
CA TYR A 174 4.80 19.24 27.95
C TYR A 174 5.33 17.88 27.45
N THR A 175 4.51 16.83 27.44
CA THR A 175 4.91 15.55 26.86
C THR A 175 4.75 15.60 25.34
N SER A 176 5.77 15.19 24.59
CA SER A 176 5.64 14.96 23.15
C SER A 176 5.13 13.55 22.87
N PHE A 177 4.37 13.39 21.80
CA PHE A 177 3.95 12.09 21.30
C PHE A 177 3.99 12.07 19.78
N THR A 178 4.27 10.90 19.23
CA THR A 178 4.31 10.63 17.80
C THR A 178 3.29 9.56 17.49
N VAL A 179 2.43 9.81 16.51
CA VAL A 179 1.52 8.82 15.93
C VAL A 179 2.00 8.51 14.52
N GLU A 180 2.35 7.26 14.27
CA GLU A 180 2.75 6.75 12.97
C GLU A 180 1.61 5.90 12.40
N ILE A 181 1.13 6.28 11.23
CA ILE A 181 0.03 5.62 10.51
C ILE A 181 0.61 5.04 9.24
N LYS A 182 0.67 3.71 9.17
CA LYS A 182 1.22 2.98 8.03
C LYS A 182 0.08 2.34 7.23
N PRO A 183 -0.29 2.92 6.07
CA PRO A 183 -1.27 2.32 5.19
C PRO A 183 -0.72 1.04 4.54
N PRO A 184 -1.58 0.16 3.99
CA PRO A 184 -1.16 -1.04 3.26
C PRO A 184 -0.41 -0.73 1.95
N THR A 185 -0.68 0.43 1.36
CA THR A 185 0.00 0.96 0.17
C THR A 185 0.24 2.45 0.38
N GLY A 186 1.46 2.89 0.15
CA GLY A 186 1.83 4.29 0.25
C GLY A 186 2.82 4.61 1.36
N ALA A 187 3.24 5.87 1.38
CA ALA A 187 4.14 6.36 2.41
C ALA A 187 3.45 6.37 3.80
N PRO A 188 4.17 5.99 4.88
CA PRO A 188 3.67 6.15 6.24
C PRO A 188 3.54 7.64 6.59
N LEU A 189 2.45 7.98 7.28
CA LEU A 189 2.22 9.32 7.82
C LEU A 189 2.68 9.36 9.28
N THR A 190 3.56 10.30 9.60
CA THR A 190 4.00 10.54 10.98
C THR A 190 3.48 11.89 11.45
N VAL A 191 2.74 11.88 12.55
CA VAL A 191 2.18 13.07 13.20
C VAL A 191 2.83 13.21 14.57
N GLU A 192 3.65 14.24 14.75
CA GLU A 192 4.28 14.56 16.03
C GLU A 192 3.62 15.80 16.64
N ARG A 193 3.21 15.71 17.91
CA ARG A 193 2.59 16.81 18.65
C ARG A 193 3.12 16.86 20.07
N MET A 194 3.05 18.04 20.68
CA MET A 194 3.34 18.25 22.09
C MET A 194 2.07 18.64 22.83
N VAL A 195 1.86 18.06 24.03
CA VAL A 195 0.75 18.45 24.89
C VAL A 195 0.99 19.86 25.41
N PRO A 196 0.07 20.82 25.16
CA PRO A 196 0.25 22.19 25.61
C PRO A 196 0.19 22.30 27.14
N PRO A 197 0.74 23.39 27.71
CA PRO A 197 0.76 23.61 29.15
C PRO A 197 -0.61 23.88 29.75
N ASN A 198 -1.53 24.45 28.96
CA ASN A 198 -2.87 24.78 29.39
C ASN A 198 -3.86 23.69 28.94
N LEU A 199 -4.46 22.99 29.90
CA LEU A 199 -5.47 21.94 29.68
C LEU A 199 -6.82 22.32 30.31
N SER A 200 -7.10 23.62 30.43
CA SER A 200 -8.35 24.13 31.04
C SER A 200 -9.61 23.84 30.23
N GLU A 201 -9.46 23.62 28.92
CA GLU A 201 -10.57 23.33 28.01
C GLU A 201 -10.74 21.83 27.79
N THR A 202 -11.99 21.38 27.68
CA THR A 202 -12.34 19.98 27.48
C THR A 202 -11.83 19.46 26.14
N VAL A 203 -11.83 20.29 25.09
CA VAL A 203 -11.26 19.98 23.78
C VAL A 203 -10.27 21.09 23.44
N ILE A 204 -9.04 20.71 23.16
CA ILE A 204 -7.95 21.60 22.79
C ILE A 204 -7.47 21.27 21.39
N VAL A 205 -6.97 22.28 20.70
CA VAL A 205 -6.28 22.08 19.43
C VAL A 205 -4.81 21.83 19.71
N LEU A 206 -4.31 20.69 19.26
CA LEU A 206 -2.90 20.33 19.34
C LEU A 206 -2.20 20.91 18.12
N GLU A 207 -1.82 22.17 18.26
CA GLU A 207 -0.98 22.88 17.32
C GLU A 207 0.46 22.34 17.40
N GLY A 208 1.10 22.21 16.24
CA GLY A 208 2.46 21.70 16.08
C GLY A 208 3.04 22.15 14.76
#